data_AF-A0A101WUT5-F1
#
_entry.id   AF-A0A101WUT5-F1
#
_cell.length_a   1.000
_cell.length_b   1.000
_cell.length_c   1.000
_cell.angle_alpha   90.00
_cell.angle_beta   90.00
_cell.angle_gamma   90.00
#
_symmetry.space_group_name_H-M   'P 1'
#
loop_
_entity.id
_entity.type
_entity.pdbx_description
1 polymer ?
#
loop_
_entity_poly.entity_id
_entity_poly.type
_entity_poly.pdbx_seq_one_letter_code
_entity_poly.pdbx_strand_id
1 'polypeptide(L)'
;MINSKTTTKGQSSAIELVLIIPVIITAIIVFILLVPNYSYTAGSEVNTFTLNAMAQSLLEYIITNPGNPPNWGLNASQLSSFGLAVPNQPYHLDPFKVLELAYWELANYKQSSLAVCYANQTATGFQQFLSQYGITALYNSFNWVLTPTAPTYWLLNYTAVKQMLGLGRNYNLMLVIYPVFRVKIVPINGTQLATFLVNVTKFDTGQPVPNATVYVSYIAISFSSNNKENIVVGNVTGITSSSGSFVFTINIAPSSTSFYYIDAYASLGGLGDHGLYFNSTNNPLLSVVILPSPNAPNINWVIFAHPHVLKGCISTCNPGQTALGLRVVGVFKSIYGYTFSALNFTLNPGQGSVSYPSTSCQYLTTSQKSNNYADCYWALPQTPMLLIAFVTRNSQSTSCNTPLTQIIVIPYGMLPEYYLSNRKIIFGYSEKYTPVGTAKSIVYIGDSAYYVTLYLYYGGNVFGPMR
;
A
#
# COMPACT_ATOMS: atom_id res chain seq x y z
N MET A 1 -0.10 103.60 42.82
CA MET A 1 -1.01 103.28 41.69
C MET A 1 -0.18 103.08 40.44
N ILE A 2 0.24 101.85 40.12
CA ILE A 2 0.84 101.51 38.82
C ILE A 2 0.38 100.09 38.43
N ASN A 3 -0.27 100.04 37.27
CA ASN A 3 -0.68 98.87 36.49
C ASN A 3 0.51 98.10 35.89
N SER A 4 0.33 96.80 35.64
CA SER A 4 0.90 96.04 34.49
C SER A 4 0.62 94.54 34.70
N LYS A 5 -0.36 93.89 34.06
CA LYS A 5 -0.48 93.39 32.67
C LYS A 5 -0.61 91.86 32.69
N THR A 6 -1.68 91.42 32.05
CA THR A 6 -1.99 90.08 31.56
C THR A 6 -0.84 89.43 30.77
N THR A 7 -0.54 88.17 31.06
CA THR A 7 0.22 87.28 30.16
C THR A 7 -0.65 86.13 29.69
N THR A 8 -0.70 86.04 28.36
CA THR A 8 -1.45 85.13 27.49
C THR A 8 -0.95 83.69 27.55
N LYS A 9 -1.90 82.74 27.54
CA LYS A 9 -1.69 81.34 27.17
C LYS A 9 -1.32 81.23 25.68
N GLY A 10 -0.41 80.31 25.36
CA GLY A 10 -0.30 79.69 24.05
C GLY A 10 0.94 80.08 23.24
N GLN A 11 2.03 79.32 23.40
CA GLN A 11 2.97 78.97 22.33
C GLN A 11 3.61 77.62 22.73
N SER A 12 3.11 76.50 22.20
CA SER A 12 3.98 75.31 22.09
C SER A 12 5.04 75.68 21.07
N SER A 13 6.31 75.56 21.47
CA SER A 13 7.44 75.97 20.65
C SER A 13 7.41 75.21 19.33
N ALA A 14 7.65 75.90 18.20
CA ALA A 14 7.79 75.27 16.88
C ALA A 14 8.85 74.14 16.89
N ILE A 15 9.77 74.15 17.86
CA ILE A 15 10.77 73.11 18.10
C ILE A 15 10.13 71.81 18.63
N GLU A 16 9.09 71.87 19.46
CA GLU A 16 8.38 70.68 19.95
C GLU A 16 7.63 69.97 18.81
N LEU A 17 7.02 70.73 17.90
CA LEU A 17 6.30 70.17 16.74
C LEU A 17 7.27 69.49 15.74
N VAL A 18 8.45 70.08 15.53
CA VAL A 18 9.49 69.55 14.63
C VAL A 18 10.12 68.27 15.18
N LEU A 19 10.17 68.07 16.51
CA LEU A 19 10.67 66.85 17.13
C LEU A 19 9.62 65.74 17.26
N ILE A 20 8.35 66.09 17.48
CA ILE A 20 7.28 65.11 17.70
C ILE A 20 6.87 64.40 16.40
N ILE A 21 6.80 65.11 15.28
CA ILE A 21 6.34 64.54 14.00
C ILE A 21 7.25 63.41 13.49
N PRO A 22 8.60 63.55 13.45
CA PRO A 22 9.49 62.48 13.04
C PRO A 22 9.41 61.27 13.99
N VAL A 23 9.25 61.49 15.29
CA VAL A 23 9.16 60.41 16.27
C VAL A 23 7.86 59.60 16.08
N ILE A 24 6.74 60.27 15.84
CA ILE A 24 5.46 59.59 15.55
C ILE A 24 5.53 58.82 14.23
N ILE A 25 6.09 59.42 13.17
CA ILE A 25 6.23 58.73 11.87
C ILE A 25 7.16 57.53 12.00
N THR A 26 8.28 57.67 12.72
CA THR A 26 9.21 56.56 12.96
C THR A 26 8.55 55.48 13.81
N ALA A 27 7.77 55.83 14.83
CA ALA A 27 7.01 54.88 15.64
C ALA A 27 5.94 54.14 14.82
N ILE A 28 5.26 54.83 13.89
CA ILE A 28 4.29 54.21 12.98
C ILE A 28 4.98 53.26 12.00
N ILE A 29 6.11 53.67 11.41
CA ILE A 29 6.89 52.81 10.50
C ILE A 29 7.44 51.59 11.24
N VAL A 30 7.95 51.78 12.46
CA VAL A 30 8.40 50.71 13.34
C VAL A 30 7.23 49.81 13.74
N PHE A 31 6.04 50.35 14.00
CA PHE A 31 4.83 49.56 14.27
C PHE A 31 4.40 48.75 13.04
N ILE A 32 4.45 49.33 11.84
CA ILE A 32 4.15 48.64 10.57
C ILE A 32 5.19 47.54 10.28
N LEU A 33 6.48 47.77 10.58
CA LEU A 33 7.57 46.83 10.36
C LEU A 33 7.71 45.76 11.47
N LEU A 34 7.30 46.08 12.71
CA LEU A 34 7.22 45.17 13.86
C LEU A 34 5.87 44.44 13.96
N VAL A 35 4.96 44.64 13.01
CA VAL A 35 3.89 43.67 12.72
C VAL A 35 4.43 42.70 11.66
N PRO A 36 5.24 41.68 12.02
CA PRO A 36 5.46 40.57 11.12
C PRO A 36 4.14 39.79 11.07
N ASN A 37 3.49 39.73 9.90
CA ASN A 37 2.62 38.60 9.54
C ASN A 37 1.42 38.24 10.47
N TYR A 38 1.03 39.09 11.43
CA TYR A 38 -0.08 38.83 12.37
C TYR A 38 -1.43 39.42 11.91
N SER A 39 -1.66 39.50 10.60
CA SER A 39 -3.03 39.57 10.08
C SER A 39 -3.66 38.17 10.12
N TYR A 40 -3.77 37.58 11.31
CA TYR A 40 -4.72 36.48 11.52
C TYR A 40 -6.12 37.09 11.46
N THR A 41 -6.81 36.87 10.34
CA THR A 41 -8.22 37.22 10.23
C THR A 41 -8.97 36.39 11.27
N ALA A 42 -9.52 37.05 12.29
CA ALA A 42 -10.35 36.43 13.33
C ALA A 42 -11.62 35.71 12.81
N GLY A 43 -11.91 35.78 11.49
CA GLY A 43 -12.92 34.95 10.81
C GLY A 43 -12.41 33.62 10.23
N SER A 44 -11.10 33.36 10.29
CA SER A 44 -10.45 32.12 9.85
C SER A 44 -10.64 30.98 10.86
N GLU A 45 -10.57 31.27 12.16
CA GLU A 45 -10.60 30.25 13.20
C GLU A 45 -11.96 29.53 13.30
N VAL A 46 -13.07 30.27 13.18
CA VAL A 46 -14.42 29.67 13.15
C VAL A 46 -14.60 28.77 11.91
N ASN A 47 -14.01 29.14 10.78
CA ASN A 47 -14.01 28.34 9.56
C ASN A 47 -13.11 27.10 9.67
N THR A 48 -11.97 27.17 10.38
CA THR A 48 -11.12 25.99 10.58
C THR A 48 -11.71 25.03 11.61
N PHE A 49 -12.34 25.51 12.68
CA PHE A 49 -13.04 24.65 13.64
C PHE A 49 -14.21 23.90 13.00
N THR A 50 -15.03 24.58 12.19
CA THR A 50 -16.13 23.95 11.46
C THR A 50 -15.62 22.95 10.41
N LEU A 51 -14.54 23.27 9.70
CA LEU A 51 -13.93 22.38 8.72
C LEU A 51 -13.28 21.15 9.39
N ASN A 52 -12.67 21.30 10.57
CA ASN A 52 -12.16 20.20 11.39
C ASN A 52 -13.31 19.30 11.91
N ALA A 53 -14.40 19.88 12.39
CA ALA A 53 -15.58 19.12 12.83
C ALA A 53 -16.21 18.34 11.67
N MET A 54 -16.28 18.94 10.48
CA MET A 54 -16.72 18.27 9.26
C MET A 54 -15.77 17.14 8.85
N ALA A 55 -14.46 17.38 8.87
CA ALA A 55 -13.46 16.35 8.62
C ALA A 55 -13.58 15.19 9.63
N GLN A 56 -13.83 15.48 10.90
CA GLN A 56 -14.01 14.44 11.93
C GLN A 56 -15.27 13.61 11.67
N SER A 57 -16.40 14.25 11.38
CA SER A 57 -17.65 13.55 11.06
C SER A 57 -17.53 12.68 9.80
N LEU A 58 -16.88 13.20 8.76
CA LEU A 58 -16.64 12.45 7.52
C LEU A 58 -15.67 11.29 7.74
N LEU A 59 -14.58 11.50 8.46
CA LEU A 59 -13.63 10.44 8.78
C LEU A 59 -14.33 9.33 9.57
N GLU A 60 -15.11 9.70 10.58
CA GLU A 60 -15.90 8.77 11.38
C GLU A 60 -16.85 7.95 10.52
N TYR A 61 -17.59 8.60 9.62
CA TYR A 61 -18.45 7.90 8.66
C TYR A 61 -17.65 6.93 7.77
N ILE A 62 -16.51 7.37 7.22
CA ILE A 62 -15.67 6.54 6.33
C ILE A 62 -15.16 5.30 7.05
N ILE A 63 -14.73 5.39 8.32
CA ILE A 63 -14.10 4.28 9.05
C ILE A 63 -15.09 3.40 9.85
N THR A 64 -16.35 3.80 9.95
CA THR A 64 -17.40 3.02 10.62
C THR A 64 -18.47 2.47 9.68
N ASN A 65 -18.61 3.05 8.48
CA ASN A 65 -19.57 2.59 7.49
C ASN A 65 -18.92 1.56 6.53
N PRO A 66 -19.58 0.43 6.24
CA PRO A 66 -19.07 -0.53 5.25
C PRO A 66 -19.29 -0.11 3.79
N GLY A 67 -20.06 0.95 3.53
CA GLY A 67 -20.50 1.31 2.18
C GLY A 67 -21.52 0.33 1.60
N ASN A 68 -21.94 0.59 0.36
CA ASN A 68 -22.94 -0.22 -0.34
C ASN A 68 -22.58 -0.44 -1.82
N PRO A 69 -22.46 -1.69 -2.30
CA PRO A 69 -22.59 -2.93 -1.53
C PRO A 69 -21.43 -3.14 -0.55
N PRO A 70 -21.61 -3.85 0.59
CA PRO A 70 -20.58 -3.93 1.63
C PRO A 70 -19.23 -4.53 1.20
N ASN A 71 -19.19 -5.25 0.07
CA ASN A 71 -18.01 -5.90 -0.53
C ASN A 71 -17.45 -5.13 -1.74
N TRP A 72 -17.79 -3.84 -1.90
CA TRP A 72 -17.41 -3.04 -3.07
C TRP A 72 -15.88 -2.96 -3.31
N GLY A 73 -15.04 -3.28 -2.33
CA GLY A 73 -13.58 -3.34 -2.49
C GLY A 73 -13.09 -4.39 -3.50
N LEU A 74 -13.98 -5.22 -4.03
CA LEU A 74 -13.70 -6.14 -5.14
C LEU A 74 -14.16 -5.59 -6.49
N ASN A 75 -15.10 -4.65 -6.49
CA ASN A 75 -15.65 -4.02 -7.67
C ASN A 75 -16.33 -2.69 -7.29
N ALA A 76 -15.65 -1.57 -7.54
CA ALA A 76 -16.17 -0.25 -7.21
C ALA A 76 -17.20 0.29 -8.24
N SER A 77 -17.46 -0.41 -9.35
CA SER A 77 -18.37 0.07 -10.41
C SER A 77 -19.82 0.24 -9.96
N GLN A 78 -20.26 -0.55 -8.97
CA GLN A 78 -21.62 -0.52 -8.41
C GLN A 78 -21.69 0.22 -7.06
N LEU A 79 -20.64 0.94 -6.70
CA LEU A 79 -20.59 1.69 -5.46
C LEU A 79 -21.70 2.75 -5.44
N SER A 80 -22.54 2.71 -4.41
CA SER A 80 -23.62 3.68 -4.17
C SER A 80 -23.44 4.47 -2.87
N SER A 81 -22.65 3.93 -1.94
CA SER A 81 -22.25 4.60 -0.70
C SER A 81 -20.81 4.21 -0.38
N PHE A 82 -19.97 5.19 -0.09
CA PHE A 82 -18.56 4.98 0.23
C PHE A 82 -18.37 4.74 1.73
N GLY A 83 -17.57 3.74 2.07
CA GLY A 83 -17.23 3.42 3.45
C GLY A 83 -16.22 2.27 3.49
N LEU A 84 -15.23 2.35 4.37
CA LEU A 84 -14.10 1.43 4.40
C LEU A 84 -14.25 0.33 5.45
N ALA A 85 -15.23 0.39 6.35
CA ALA A 85 -15.33 -0.56 7.44
C ALA A 85 -15.66 -1.98 6.95
N VAL A 86 -15.24 -2.99 7.71
CA VAL A 86 -15.80 -4.34 7.64
C VAL A 86 -17.24 -4.29 8.18
N PRO A 87 -18.20 -5.00 7.58
CA PRO A 87 -19.58 -5.04 8.08
C PRO A 87 -19.62 -5.44 9.56
N ASN A 88 -20.33 -4.64 10.36
CA ASN A 88 -20.49 -4.83 11.81
C ASN A 88 -19.19 -4.75 12.65
N GLN A 89 -18.09 -4.22 12.09
CA GLN A 89 -16.83 -4.01 12.81
C GLN A 89 -16.34 -2.56 12.59
N PRO A 90 -16.91 -1.57 13.31
CA PRO A 90 -16.43 -0.19 13.21
C PRO A 90 -14.96 -0.11 13.58
N TYR A 91 -14.21 0.78 12.92
CA TYR A 91 -12.75 0.92 13.04
C TYR A 91 -11.90 -0.26 12.57
N HIS A 92 -12.51 -1.34 12.06
CA HIS A 92 -11.80 -2.37 11.31
C HIS A 92 -12.06 -2.13 9.82
N LEU A 93 -11.02 -1.78 9.06
CA LEU A 93 -11.18 -1.51 7.64
C LEU A 93 -11.11 -2.80 6.83
N ASP A 94 -11.97 -2.88 5.82
CA ASP A 94 -11.98 -3.98 4.86
C ASP A 94 -10.68 -3.93 4.05
N PRO A 95 -9.88 -4.99 4.15
CA PRO A 95 -8.59 -5.04 3.49
C PRO A 95 -8.67 -4.90 1.95
N PHE A 96 -9.75 -5.36 1.30
CA PHE A 96 -9.95 -5.20 -0.14
C PHE A 96 -10.35 -3.77 -0.53
N LYS A 97 -11.11 -3.07 0.33
CA LYS A 97 -11.45 -1.65 0.08
C LYS A 97 -10.22 -0.76 0.16
N VAL A 98 -9.30 -1.07 1.08
CA VAL A 98 -8.01 -0.37 1.19
C VAL A 98 -7.13 -0.66 -0.02
N LEU A 99 -7.18 -1.88 -0.57
CA LEU A 99 -6.49 -2.23 -1.81
C LEU A 99 -6.98 -1.40 -3.01
N GLU A 100 -8.28 -1.14 -3.12
CA GLU A 100 -8.83 -0.24 -4.15
C GLU A 100 -8.29 1.20 -4.04
N LEU A 101 -8.09 1.71 -2.81
CA LEU A 101 -7.44 3.00 -2.62
C LEU A 101 -5.99 2.99 -3.11
N ALA A 102 -5.27 1.90 -2.90
CA ALA A 102 -3.91 1.73 -3.36
C ALA A 102 -3.84 1.63 -4.90
N TYR A 103 -4.78 0.94 -5.55
CA TYR A 103 -4.88 0.94 -7.01
C TYR A 103 -5.17 2.33 -7.56
N TRP A 104 -6.07 3.07 -6.90
CA TRP A 104 -6.32 4.46 -7.27
C TRP A 104 -5.08 5.34 -7.13
N GLU A 105 -4.34 5.20 -6.03
CA GLU A 105 -3.09 5.91 -5.79
C GLU A 105 -2.11 5.69 -6.94
N LEU A 106 -1.84 4.43 -7.31
CA LEU A 106 -0.90 4.10 -8.39
C LEU A 106 -1.28 4.72 -9.73
N ALA A 107 -2.57 4.66 -10.08
CA ALA A 107 -3.07 5.17 -11.34
C ALA A 107 -2.94 6.70 -11.45
N ASN A 108 -2.99 7.42 -10.31
CA ASN A 108 -3.01 8.88 -10.27
C ASN A 108 -1.66 9.50 -9.85
N TYR A 109 -0.91 8.82 -9.01
CA TYR A 109 0.40 9.20 -8.49
C TYR A 109 1.43 8.19 -9.00
N LYS A 110 1.95 8.44 -10.21
CA LYS A 110 2.99 7.61 -10.84
C LYS A 110 4.11 7.28 -9.84
N GLN A 111 4.21 6.02 -9.41
CA GLN A 111 5.37 5.56 -8.65
C GLN A 111 6.52 5.27 -9.63
N SER A 112 7.62 5.98 -9.46
CA SER A 112 8.76 6.01 -10.39
C SER A 112 9.55 4.70 -10.50
N SER A 113 9.24 3.69 -9.68
CA SER A 113 10.02 2.46 -9.56
C SER A 113 9.36 1.19 -10.10
N LEU A 114 8.10 1.25 -10.56
CA LEU A 114 7.39 0.06 -11.06
C LEU A 114 7.53 -0.05 -12.57
N ALA A 115 8.08 -1.17 -13.05
CA ALA A 115 8.11 -1.48 -14.47
C ALA A 115 6.68 -1.74 -14.97
N VAL A 116 6.32 -1.14 -16.10
CA VAL A 116 5.00 -1.32 -16.74
C VAL A 116 5.12 -2.36 -17.85
N CYS A 117 4.30 -3.39 -17.76
CA CYS A 117 4.08 -4.41 -18.76
C CYS A 117 2.87 -4.05 -19.61
N TYR A 118 3.07 -3.74 -20.89
CA TYR A 118 1.92 -3.51 -21.77
C TYR A 118 1.33 -4.82 -22.26
N ALA A 119 0.00 -4.91 -22.37
CA ALA A 119 -0.67 -6.14 -22.77
C ALA A 119 -0.20 -6.65 -24.14
N ASN A 120 0.17 -5.75 -25.07
CA ASN A 120 0.71 -6.08 -26.40
C ASN A 120 2.15 -6.66 -26.36
N GLN A 121 2.82 -6.63 -25.21
CA GLN A 121 4.14 -7.24 -24.99
C GLN A 121 4.04 -8.66 -24.42
N THR A 122 2.82 -9.12 -24.12
CA THR A 122 2.53 -10.48 -23.66
C THR A 122 2.21 -11.41 -24.83
N ALA A 123 2.17 -12.73 -24.60
CA ALA A 123 1.76 -13.67 -25.64
C ALA A 123 0.33 -13.37 -26.12
N THR A 124 0.06 -13.54 -27.41
CA THR A 124 -1.19 -13.15 -28.07
C THR A 124 -2.44 -13.65 -27.35
N GLY A 125 -2.38 -14.86 -26.79
CA GLY A 125 -3.50 -15.43 -26.06
C GLY A 125 -3.80 -14.71 -24.74
N PHE A 126 -2.75 -14.42 -23.98
CA PHE A 126 -2.88 -13.68 -22.73
C PHE A 126 -3.28 -12.22 -22.98
N GLN A 127 -2.78 -11.61 -24.06
CA GLN A 127 -3.23 -10.29 -24.50
C GLN A 127 -4.74 -10.27 -24.79
N GLN A 128 -5.26 -11.27 -25.52
CA GLN A 128 -6.70 -11.38 -25.82
C GLN A 128 -7.52 -11.47 -24.53
N PHE A 129 -7.08 -12.29 -23.57
CA PHE A 129 -7.72 -12.38 -22.25
C PHE A 129 -7.74 -11.02 -21.52
N LEU A 130 -6.61 -10.33 -21.42
CA LEU A 130 -6.54 -9.01 -20.76
C LEU A 130 -7.46 -7.99 -21.45
N SER A 131 -7.53 -8.02 -22.78
CA SER A 131 -8.35 -7.09 -23.57
C SER A 131 -9.86 -7.26 -23.35
N GLN A 132 -10.34 -8.48 -23.04
CA GLN A 132 -11.76 -8.73 -22.69
C GLN A 132 -12.19 -7.97 -21.44
N TYR A 133 -11.24 -7.61 -20.58
CA TYR A 133 -11.48 -6.89 -19.32
C TYR A 133 -10.98 -5.45 -19.36
N GLY A 134 -10.65 -4.92 -20.54
CA GLY A 134 -10.17 -3.56 -20.73
C GLY A 134 -8.79 -3.31 -20.10
N ILE A 135 -8.01 -4.35 -19.82
CA ILE A 135 -6.68 -4.23 -19.21
C ILE A 135 -5.65 -4.02 -20.33
N THR A 136 -5.06 -2.83 -20.37
CA THR A 136 -4.07 -2.46 -21.40
C THR A 136 -2.62 -2.55 -20.91
N ALA A 137 -2.41 -2.54 -19.59
CA ALA A 137 -1.10 -2.71 -18.98
C ALA A 137 -1.19 -3.26 -17.53
N LEU A 138 -0.09 -3.83 -17.07
CA LEU A 138 0.13 -4.41 -15.74
C LEU A 138 1.37 -3.77 -15.07
N TYR A 139 1.28 -3.40 -13.80
CA TYR A 139 2.43 -3.06 -12.96
C TYR A 139 3.15 -4.33 -12.54
N ASN A 140 4.47 -4.35 -12.70
CA ASN A 140 5.33 -5.42 -12.24
C ASN A 140 5.86 -5.13 -10.83
N SER A 141 5.24 -5.78 -9.86
CA SER A 141 5.59 -5.83 -8.46
C SER A 141 6.54 -6.99 -8.18
N PHE A 142 7.69 -6.72 -7.57
CA PHE A 142 8.70 -7.73 -7.21
C PHE A 142 9.29 -8.59 -8.36
N ASN A 143 9.08 -8.24 -9.63
CA ASN A 143 9.44 -9.03 -10.82
C ASN A 143 8.59 -10.29 -11.08
N TRP A 144 7.67 -10.67 -10.19
CA TRP A 144 6.83 -11.86 -10.36
C TRP A 144 5.36 -11.68 -10.02
N VAL A 145 4.96 -10.57 -9.39
CA VAL A 145 3.53 -10.24 -9.19
C VAL A 145 3.14 -9.13 -10.16
N LEU A 146 2.05 -9.32 -10.87
CA LEU A 146 1.50 -8.36 -11.80
C LEU A 146 0.11 -7.92 -11.33
N THR A 147 -0.12 -6.62 -11.33
CA THR A 147 -1.43 -6.01 -11.03
C THR A 147 -1.83 -5.04 -12.13
N PRO A 148 -3.11 -4.84 -12.46
CA PRO A 148 -3.54 -3.90 -13.50
C PRO A 148 -3.05 -2.47 -13.26
N THR A 149 -2.58 -1.77 -14.30
CA THR A 149 -2.12 -0.37 -14.15
C THR A 149 -3.24 0.65 -14.12
N ALA A 150 -4.31 0.39 -14.87
CA ALA A 150 -5.46 1.26 -14.99
C ALA A 150 -6.58 0.50 -15.72
N PRO A 151 -7.55 -0.04 -15.00
CA PRO A 151 -8.76 -0.52 -15.63
C PRO A 151 -9.76 0.62 -15.83
N THR A 152 -10.42 0.63 -16.98
CA THR A 152 -11.31 1.72 -17.38
C THR A 152 -12.67 1.75 -16.66
N TYR A 153 -13.07 0.71 -15.92
CA TYR A 153 -14.45 0.63 -15.38
C TYR A 153 -14.64 0.11 -13.94
N TRP A 154 -13.65 -0.50 -13.29
CA TRP A 154 -13.80 -1.05 -11.92
C TRP A 154 -13.06 -0.29 -10.82
N LEU A 155 -12.21 0.67 -11.18
CA LEU A 155 -11.49 1.49 -10.21
C LEU A 155 -12.42 2.50 -9.52
N LEU A 156 -12.11 2.79 -8.27
CA LEU A 156 -12.79 3.85 -7.51
C LEU A 156 -12.72 5.20 -8.24
N ASN A 157 -13.86 5.86 -8.45
CA ASN A 157 -13.92 7.19 -9.06
C ASN A 157 -13.92 8.26 -7.97
N TYR A 158 -12.87 9.09 -7.92
CA TYR A 158 -12.73 10.16 -6.92
C TYR A 158 -13.92 11.12 -6.90
N THR A 159 -14.39 11.57 -8.06
CA THR A 159 -15.53 12.50 -8.15
C THR A 159 -16.82 11.85 -7.65
N ALA A 160 -17.04 10.57 -7.97
CA ALA A 160 -18.19 9.82 -7.47
C ALA A 160 -18.14 9.66 -5.95
N VAL A 161 -16.96 9.35 -5.39
CA VAL A 161 -16.77 9.25 -3.92
C VAL A 161 -17.06 10.59 -3.25
N LYS A 162 -16.60 11.72 -3.80
CA LYS A 162 -16.95 13.04 -3.27
C LYS A 162 -18.45 13.25 -3.22
N GLN A 163 -19.17 12.94 -4.31
CA GLN A 163 -20.61 13.08 -4.36
C GLN A 163 -21.32 12.20 -3.31
N MET A 164 -20.87 10.95 -3.14
CA MET A 164 -21.41 10.03 -2.12
C MET A 164 -21.16 10.53 -0.69
N LEU A 165 -20.04 11.22 -0.45
CA LEU A 165 -19.72 11.85 0.82
C LEU A 165 -20.41 13.21 1.02
N GLY A 166 -21.29 13.62 0.11
CA GLY A 166 -21.95 14.93 0.16
C GLY A 166 -21.00 16.11 -0.09
N LEU A 167 -19.81 15.83 -0.60
CA LEU A 167 -18.80 16.83 -0.92
C LEU A 167 -19.09 17.37 -2.32
N GLY A 168 -19.73 18.54 -2.36
CA GLY A 168 -20.01 19.27 -3.59
C GLY A 168 -18.73 19.72 -4.33
N ARG A 169 -18.89 20.62 -5.31
CA ARG A 169 -17.76 21.11 -6.13
C ARG A 169 -16.71 21.89 -5.33
N ASN A 170 -17.10 22.46 -4.19
CA ASN A 170 -16.27 23.36 -3.38
C ASN A 170 -15.35 22.62 -2.39
N TYR A 171 -15.49 21.30 -2.27
CA TYR A 171 -14.67 20.51 -1.35
C TYR A 171 -13.84 19.49 -2.11
N ASN A 172 -12.61 19.31 -1.65
CA ASN A 172 -11.73 18.24 -2.03
C ASN A 172 -11.25 17.51 -0.78
N LEU A 173 -10.85 16.26 -0.93
CA LEU A 173 -10.38 15.46 0.18
C LEU A 173 -9.10 14.73 -0.20
N MET A 174 -8.27 14.48 0.80
CA MET A 174 -7.17 13.55 0.74
C MET A 174 -7.22 12.65 1.97
N LEU A 175 -7.44 11.37 1.75
CA LEU A 175 -7.38 10.33 2.76
C LEU A 175 -5.99 9.70 2.74
N VAL A 176 -5.34 9.64 3.90
CA VAL A 176 -4.00 9.05 4.05
C VAL A 176 -4.05 7.94 5.09
N ILE A 177 -3.70 6.73 4.70
CA ILE A 177 -3.63 5.56 5.58
C ILE A 177 -2.16 5.16 5.72
N TYR A 178 -1.66 5.01 6.94
CA TYR A 178 -0.27 4.62 7.18
C TYR A 178 -0.11 3.88 8.51
N PRO A 179 0.85 2.94 8.61
CA PRO A 179 1.00 2.12 9.81
C PRO A 179 1.44 2.94 11.02
N VAL A 180 1.15 2.42 12.20
CA VAL A 180 1.68 2.98 13.46
C VAL A 180 3.18 2.69 13.58
N PHE A 181 3.58 1.45 13.28
CA PHE A 181 4.98 1.01 13.34
C PHE A 181 5.57 0.78 11.95
N ARG A 182 6.89 0.74 11.90
CA ARG A 182 7.66 0.32 10.76
C ARG A 182 8.47 -0.88 11.21
N VAL A 183 8.03 -2.07 10.82
CA VAL A 183 8.71 -3.33 11.14
C VAL A 183 9.52 -3.74 9.91
N LYS A 184 10.84 -3.73 10.06
CA LYS A 184 11.78 -4.09 8.99
C LYS A 184 12.63 -5.25 9.45
N ILE A 185 12.61 -6.33 8.67
CA ILE A 185 13.49 -7.47 8.88
C ILE A 185 14.67 -7.33 7.90
N VAL A 186 15.88 -7.46 8.41
CA VAL A 186 17.12 -7.33 7.64
C VAL A 186 18.00 -8.55 7.91
N PRO A 187 18.49 -9.26 6.87
CA PRO A 187 19.47 -10.32 7.05
C PRO A 187 20.78 -9.69 7.55
N ILE A 188 21.40 -10.29 8.56
CA ILE A 188 22.71 -9.90 9.06
C ILE A 188 23.69 -11.08 8.91
N ASN A 189 24.98 -10.78 8.79
CA ASN A 189 26.01 -11.79 8.52
C ASN A 189 26.08 -12.83 9.64
N GLY A 190 25.45 -13.99 9.41
CA GLY A 190 25.65 -15.21 10.18
C GLY A 190 26.55 -16.17 9.39
N THR A 191 27.52 -16.80 10.05
CA THR A 191 28.46 -17.73 9.39
C THR A 191 28.03 -19.19 9.50
N GLN A 192 27.31 -19.55 10.56
CA GLN A 192 26.84 -20.92 10.81
C GLN A 192 25.33 -21.05 10.62
N LEU A 193 24.57 -20.07 11.10
CA LEU A 193 23.12 -19.99 11.03
C LEU A 193 22.71 -18.68 10.37
N ALA A 194 21.59 -18.69 9.65
CA ALA A 194 21.03 -17.49 9.08
C ALA A 194 20.49 -16.61 10.21
N THR A 195 20.98 -15.37 10.28
CA THR A 195 20.66 -14.43 11.35
C THR A 195 19.91 -13.24 10.78
N PHE A 196 18.86 -12.82 11.47
CA PHE A 196 18.02 -11.71 11.06
C PHE A 196 17.86 -10.71 12.20
N LEU A 197 17.86 -9.43 11.83
CA LEU A 197 17.55 -8.31 12.69
C LEU A 197 16.15 -7.80 12.35
N VAL A 198 15.25 -7.82 13.34
CA VAL A 198 13.97 -7.12 13.31
C VAL A 198 14.19 -5.73 13.92
N ASN A 199 13.96 -4.69 13.12
CA ASN A 199 13.98 -3.30 13.58
C ASN A 199 12.54 -2.75 13.60
N VAL A 200 12.14 -2.22 14.74
CA VAL A 200 10.81 -1.65 15.00
C VAL A 200 10.98 -0.17 15.32
N THR A 201 10.45 0.67 14.43
CA THR A 201 10.45 2.13 14.60
C THR A 201 9.03 2.68 14.50
N LYS A 202 8.78 3.87 15.06
CA LYS A 202 7.54 4.61 14.79
C LYS A 202 7.53 5.02 13.32
N PHE A 203 6.43 4.80 12.61
CA PHE A 203 6.40 5.01 11.17
C PHE A 203 6.62 6.47 10.75
N ASP A 204 6.05 7.40 11.52
CA ASP A 204 6.02 8.84 11.24
C ASP A 204 7.33 9.56 11.56
N THR A 205 7.96 9.20 12.69
CA THR A 205 9.13 9.86 13.26
C THR A 205 10.43 9.09 13.05
N GLY A 206 10.34 7.80 12.70
CA GLY A 206 11.50 6.91 12.56
C GLY A 206 12.18 6.56 13.89
N GLN A 207 11.60 6.97 15.03
CA GLN A 207 12.17 6.74 16.35
C GLN A 207 12.09 5.26 16.73
N PRO A 208 13.10 4.68 17.40
CA PRO A 208 13.07 3.29 17.84
C PRO A 208 11.93 3.05 18.84
N VAL A 209 11.33 1.86 18.76
CA VAL A 209 10.29 1.40 19.69
C VAL A 209 10.89 0.34 20.61
N PRO A 210 11.39 0.72 21.81
CA PRO A 210 11.94 -0.24 22.76
C PRO A 210 10.82 -1.02 23.48
N ASN A 211 11.16 -2.19 24.01
CA ASN A 211 10.26 -3.06 24.77
C ASN A 211 9.01 -3.54 24.01
N ALA A 212 9.00 -3.45 22.67
CA ALA A 212 7.95 -4.03 21.86
C ALA A 212 8.11 -5.56 21.85
N THR A 213 7.00 -6.27 22.04
CA THR A 213 6.97 -7.74 21.90
C THR A 213 6.99 -8.08 20.43
N VAL A 214 7.92 -8.94 20.01
CA VAL A 214 8.06 -9.39 18.64
C VAL A 214 7.76 -10.88 18.57
N TYR A 215 6.77 -11.26 17.76
CA TYR A 215 6.47 -12.63 17.40
C TYR A 215 6.87 -12.86 15.94
N VAL A 216 7.84 -13.75 15.72
CA VAL A 216 8.33 -14.11 14.40
C VAL A 216 7.81 -15.49 14.04
N SER A 217 7.24 -15.64 12.85
CA SER A 217 6.99 -16.92 12.20
C SER A 217 7.79 -17.00 10.91
N TYR A 218 8.41 -18.15 10.64
CA TYR A 218 9.26 -18.30 9.46
C TYR A 218 9.17 -19.68 8.83
N ILE A 219 9.45 -19.70 7.53
CA ILE A 219 9.70 -20.90 6.72
C ILE A 219 11.03 -20.67 6.02
N ALA A 220 11.97 -21.58 6.20
CA ALA A 220 13.27 -21.51 5.58
C ALA A 220 13.58 -22.83 4.89
N ILE A 221 14.19 -22.74 3.71
CA ILE A 221 14.50 -23.90 2.87
C ILE A 221 15.93 -23.78 2.40
N SER A 222 16.67 -24.88 2.46
CA SER A 222 17.96 -25.00 1.81
C SER A 222 17.99 -26.22 0.90
N PHE A 223 18.59 -26.08 -0.27
CA PHE A 223 18.84 -27.19 -1.18
C PHE A 223 20.28 -27.65 -1.03
N SER A 224 20.46 -28.94 -0.71
CA SER A 224 21.77 -29.59 -0.74
C SER A 224 22.26 -29.79 -2.17
N SER A 225 23.56 -30.11 -2.35
CA SER A 225 24.16 -30.42 -3.65
C SER A 225 23.47 -31.57 -4.41
N ASN A 226 22.76 -32.45 -3.70
CA ASN A 226 21.99 -33.55 -4.27
C ASN A 226 20.51 -33.19 -4.54
N ASN A 227 20.16 -31.90 -4.55
CA ASN A 227 18.78 -31.40 -4.67
C ASN A 227 17.81 -31.91 -3.60
N LYS A 228 18.32 -32.47 -2.49
CA LYS A 228 17.49 -32.79 -1.33
C LYS A 228 17.17 -31.51 -0.59
N GLU A 229 15.88 -31.24 -0.45
CA GLU A 229 15.34 -30.11 0.29
C GLU A 229 15.43 -30.36 1.80
N ASN A 230 15.85 -29.33 2.53
CA ASN A 230 15.74 -29.25 3.98
C ASN A 230 14.82 -28.08 4.30
N ILE A 231 13.68 -28.36 4.91
CA ILE A 231 12.64 -27.39 5.23
C ILE A 231 12.59 -27.24 6.74
N VAL A 232 12.76 -26.01 7.22
CA VAL A 232 12.62 -25.64 8.63
C VAL A 232 11.48 -24.65 8.75
N VAL A 233 10.49 -24.99 9.56
CA VAL A 233 9.38 -24.12 9.94
C VAL A 233 9.49 -23.88 11.44
N GLY A 234 9.34 -22.63 11.87
CA GLY A 234 9.43 -22.31 13.28
C GLY A 234 8.86 -20.96 13.63
N ASN A 235 8.88 -20.68 14.92
CA ASN A 235 8.56 -19.38 15.49
C ASN A 235 9.60 -18.99 16.53
N VAL A 236 9.75 -17.68 16.73
CA VAL A 236 10.59 -17.11 17.79
C VAL A 236 9.86 -15.92 18.37
N THR A 237 9.92 -15.79 19.69
CA THR A 237 9.44 -14.61 20.39
C THR A 237 10.58 -13.86 21.05
N GLY A 238 10.48 -12.54 21.10
CA GLY A 238 11.43 -11.72 21.82
C GLY A 238 10.91 -10.32 22.09
N ILE A 239 11.79 -9.48 22.59
CA ILE A 239 11.49 -8.09 22.95
C ILE A 239 12.55 -7.20 22.32
N THR A 240 12.14 -6.05 21.79
CA THR A 240 13.09 -5.08 21.23
C THR A 240 13.94 -4.41 22.31
N SER A 241 15.23 -4.22 22.01
CA SER A 241 16.17 -3.47 22.84
C SER A 241 15.85 -1.96 22.88
N SER A 242 16.64 -1.19 23.62
CA SER A 242 16.58 0.29 23.63
C SER A 242 16.70 0.92 22.24
N SER A 243 17.33 0.24 21.27
CA SER A 243 17.44 0.67 19.88
C SER A 243 16.29 0.18 18.99
N GLY A 244 15.21 -0.36 19.55
CA GLY A 244 14.06 -0.87 18.80
C GLY A 244 14.38 -2.16 18.03
N SER A 245 15.39 -2.91 18.46
CA SER A 245 15.97 -4.02 17.69
C SER A 245 15.80 -5.36 18.39
N PHE A 246 15.46 -6.41 17.65
CA PHE A 246 15.42 -7.80 18.11
C PHE A 246 16.16 -8.70 17.11
N VAL A 247 17.05 -9.57 17.58
CA VAL A 247 17.84 -10.47 16.72
C VAL A 247 17.43 -11.91 16.99
N PHE A 248 17.27 -12.68 15.91
CA PHE A 248 17.01 -14.11 16.00
C PHE A 248 17.77 -14.88 14.91
N THR A 249 17.91 -16.18 15.13
CA THR A 249 18.55 -17.11 14.20
C THR A 249 17.57 -18.17 13.70
N ILE A 250 17.82 -18.65 12.48
CA ILE A 250 17.13 -19.79 11.89
C ILE A 250 18.15 -20.93 11.75
N ASN A 251 17.74 -22.16 12.06
CA ASN A 251 18.57 -23.37 12.01
C ASN A 251 18.86 -23.86 10.58
N ILE A 252 19.23 -22.94 9.68
CA ILE A 252 19.69 -23.20 8.31
C ILE A 252 20.90 -22.30 8.07
N ALA A 253 21.95 -22.86 7.46
CA ALA A 253 23.11 -22.08 7.06
C ALA A 253 22.74 -21.12 5.92
N PRO A 254 23.20 -19.86 5.95
CA PRO A 254 22.99 -18.94 4.86
C PRO A 254 23.77 -19.39 3.63
N SER A 255 23.08 -19.51 2.50
CA SER A 255 23.67 -19.89 1.22
C SER A 255 22.93 -19.19 0.09
N SER A 256 23.52 -19.18 -1.11
CA SER A 256 22.86 -18.67 -2.32
C SER A 256 21.66 -19.52 -2.76
N THR A 257 21.52 -20.74 -2.24
CA THR A 257 20.39 -21.64 -2.50
C THR A 257 19.40 -21.68 -1.34
N SER A 258 19.62 -20.92 -0.27
CA SER A 258 18.69 -20.84 0.85
C SER A 258 17.59 -19.82 0.56
N PHE A 259 16.34 -20.21 0.81
CA PHE A 259 15.17 -19.34 0.76
C PHE A 259 14.62 -19.10 2.16
N TYR A 260 14.14 -17.88 2.41
CA TYR A 260 13.53 -17.50 3.67
C TYR A 260 12.23 -16.77 3.41
N TYR A 261 11.17 -17.17 4.11
CA TYR A 261 9.97 -16.36 4.32
C TYR A 261 9.86 -16.09 5.82
N ILE A 262 9.75 -14.82 6.19
CA ILE A 262 9.73 -14.38 7.57
C ILE A 262 8.61 -13.34 7.73
N ASP A 263 7.78 -13.55 8.72
CA ASP A 263 6.69 -12.68 9.14
C ASP A 263 6.90 -12.33 10.61
N ALA A 264 7.22 -11.07 10.89
CA ALA A 264 7.44 -10.55 12.23
C ALA A 264 6.30 -9.60 12.61
N TYR A 265 5.49 -9.98 13.60
CA TYR A 265 4.52 -9.11 14.23
C TYR A 265 5.15 -8.43 15.44
N ALA A 266 5.20 -7.11 15.46
CA ALA A 266 5.69 -6.33 16.60
C ALA A 266 4.52 -5.59 17.26
N SER A 267 4.41 -5.65 18.58
CA SER A 267 3.32 -5.00 19.33
C SER A 267 3.79 -4.30 20.61
N LEU A 268 3.14 -3.18 20.93
CA LEU A 268 3.34 -2.43 22.15
C LEU A 268 2.05 -1.69 22.52
N GLY A 269 1.56 -1.87 23.74
CA GLY A 269 0.39 -1.14 24.24
C GLY A 269 -0.91 -1.40 23.47
N GLY A 270 -1.09 -2.61 22.93
CA GLY A 270 -2.27 -2.98 22.14
C GLY A 270 -2.24 -2.55 20.67
N LEU A 271 -1.22 -1.78 20.26
CA LEU A 271 -0.96 -1.48 18.86
C LEU A 271 0.07 -2.47 18.33
N GLY A 272 -0.10 -2.95 17.10
CA GLY A 272 0.87 -3.83 16.47
C GLY A 272 0.92 -3.66 14.97
N ASP A 273 1.98 -4.18 14.35
CA ASP A 273 2.10 -4.22 12.90
C ASP A 273 3.01 -5.37 12.43
N HIS A 274 2.88 -5.73 11.15
CA HIS A 274 3.66 -6.78 10.51
C HIS A 274 4.82 -6.23 9.68
N GLY A 275 5.96 -6.92 9.75
CA GLY A 275 7.07 -6.80 8.83
C GLY A 275 7.29 -8.12 8.11
N LEU A 276 7.36 -8.08 6.78
CA LEU A 276 7.61 -9.25 5.96
C LEU A 276 9.02 -9.21 5.38
N TYR A 277 9.65 -10.37 5.29
CA TYR A 277 10.90 -10.55 4.56
C TYR A 277 10.88 -11.84 3.77
N PHE A 278 11.34 -11.72 2.53
CA PHE A 278 11.65 -12.84 1.67
C PHE A 278 12.81 -12.45 0.76
N ASN A 279 13.65 -13.42 0.39
CA ASN A 279 14.68 -13.17 -0.61
C ASN A 279 14.05 -13.15 -2.01
N SER A 280 14.26 -12.04 -2.73
CA SER A 280 13.78 -11.89 -4.11
C SER A 280 14.71 -12.54 -5.12
N THR A 281 14.13 -13.04 -6.21
CA THR A 281 14.88 -13.51 -7.38
C THR A 281 14.67 -12.57 -8.55
N ASN A 282 15.73 -12.26 -9.30
CA ASN A 282 15.62 -11.47 -10.53
C ASN A 282 14.99 -12.25 -11.70
N ASN A 283 14.99 -13.59 -11.63
CA ASN A 283 14.48 -14.48 -12.67
C ASN A 283 13.47 -15.46 -12.07
N PRO A 284 12.18 -15.08 -11.95
CA PRO A 284 11.18 -15.97 -11.36
C PRO A 284 10.84 -17.13 -12.30
N LEU A 285 10.64 -18.32 -11.72
CA LEU A 285 10.12 -19.50 -12.41
C LEU A 285 8.62 -19.39 -12.70
N LEU A 286 7.90 -18.59 -11.92
CA LEU A 286 6.45 -18.42 -12.01
C LEU A 286 6.10 -16.95 -11.83
N SER A 287 5.16 -16.46 -12.63
CA SER A 287 4.58 -15.13 -12.48
C SER A 287 3.12 -15.25 -12.08
N VAL A 288 2.62 -14.26 -11.36
CA VAL A 288 1.27 -14.29 -10.80
C VAL A 288 0.60 -12.98 -11.13
N VAL A 289 -0.58 -13.04 -11.75
CA VAL A 289 -1.41 -11.88 -12.03
C VAL A 289 -2.62 -11.90 -11.10
N ILE A 290 -2.86 -10.82 -10.37
CA ILE A 290 -4.02 -10.69 -9.49
C ILE A 290 -5.02 -9.75 -10.15
N LEU A 291 -6.20 -10.28 -10.46
CA LEU A 291 -7.28 -9.54 -11.11
C LEU A 291 -8.58 -9.67 -10.29
N PRO A 292 -9.40 -8.62 -10.18
CA PRO A 292 -10.77 -8.79 -9.70
C PRO A 292 -11.58 -9.62 -10.68
N SER A 293 -12.48 -10.49 -10.17
CA SER A 293 -13.35 -11.29 -11.04
C SER A 293 -14.44 -10.41 -11.64
N PRO A 294 -14.51 -10.30 -12.98
CA PRO A 294 -15.50 -9.48 -13.66
C PRO A 294 -16.90 -10.11 -13.65
N ASN A 295 -16.97 -11.43 -13.49
CA ASN A 295 -18.22 -12.20 -13.55
C ASN A 295 -18.72 -12.65 -12.16
N ALA A 296 -17.96 -12.38 -11.09
CA ALA A 296 -18.36 -12.72 -9.73
C ALA A 296 -17.90 -11.62 -8.76
N PRO A 297 -18.82 -10.78 -8.23
CA PRO A 297 -18.47 -9.65 -7.36
C PRO A 297 -17.84 -10.07 -6.01
N ASN A 298 -17.68 -11.37 -5.77
CA ASN A 298 -17.19 -11.95 -4.53
C ASN A 298 -15.88 -12.74 -4.68
N ILE A 299 -15.19 -12.63 -5.81
CA ILE A 299 -14.01 -13.46 -6.10
C ILE A 299 -12.97 -12.58 -6.77
N ASN A 300 -11.70 -12.77 -6.45
CA ASN A 300 -10.62 -12.34 -7.33
C ASN A 300 -9.96 -13.57 -7.95
N TRP A 301 -9.39 -13.38 -9.13
CA TRP A 301 -8.58 -14.36 -9.81
C TRP A 301 -7.11 -14.18 -9.46
N VAL A 302 -6.51 -15.25 -8.96
CA VAL A 302 -5.05 -15.39 -8.94
C VAL A 302 -4.67 -16.25 -10.13
N ILE A 303 -4.02 -15.64 -11.09
CA ILE A 303 -3.61 -16.26 -12.34
C ILE A 303 -2.13 -16.59 -12.23
N PHE A 304 -1.82 -17.86 -12.15
CA PHE A 304 -0.47 -18.39 -12.28
C PHE A 304 -0.11 -18.45 -13.75
N ALA A 305 0.83 -17.61 -14.17
CA ALA A 305 1.30 -17.51 -15.53
C ALA A 305 2.77 -17.96 -15.62
N HIS A 306 3.08 -18.81 -16.59
CA HIS A 306 4.48 -19.07 -16.90
C HIS A 306 5.14 -17.80 -17.45
N PRO A 307 6.35 -17.42 -17.00
CA PRO A 307 7.04 -16.21 -17.45
C PRO A 307 7.18 -16.03 -18.97
N HIS A 308 7.21 -17.11 -19.79
CA HIS A 308 7.31 -16.98 -21.25
C HIS A 308 6.10 -16.26 -21.88
N VAL A 309 4.95 -16.32 -21.22
CA VAL A 309 3.73 -15.59 -21.61
C VAL A 309 3.95 -14.07 -21.45
N LEU A 310 4.97 -13.67 -20.69
CA LEU A 310 5.29 -12.30 -20.29
C LEU A 310 6.66 -11.85 -20.84
N LYS A 311 7.14 -12.47 -21.92
CA LYS A 311 8.50 -12.29 -22.48
C LYS A 311 8.88 -10.84 -22.82
N GLY A 312 7.92 -9.97 -23.10
CA GLY A 312 8.17 -8.53 -23.33
C GLY A 312 8.01 -7.64 -22.10
N CYS A 313 7.66 -8.21 -20.95
CA CYS A 313 7.25 -7.50 -19.74
C CYS A 313 8.14 -7.74 -18.52
N ILE A 314 8.65 -8.96 -18.39
CA ILE A 314 9.58 -9.35 -17.34
C ILE A 314 10.89 -9.68 -18.03
N SER A 315 12.01 -9.37 -17.38
CA SER A 315 13.33 -9.87 -17.77
C SER A 315 13.29 -11.41 -17.72
N THR A 316 12.85 -12.04 -18.81
CA THR A 316 12.83 -13.49 -18.90
C THR A 316 14.08 -13.94 -19.63
N CYS A 317 14.95 -14.66 -18.92
CA CYS A 317 15.54 -15.80 -19.60
C CYS A 317 14.43 -16.79 -19.87
N ASN A 318 14.28 -17.23 -21.11
CA ASN A 318 13.22 -18.14 -21.53
C ASN A 318 13.55 -19.57 -21.06
N PRO A 319 13.12 -20.04 -19.86
CA PRO A 319 13.48 -21.37 -19.38
C PRO A 319 12.58 -22.42 -20.06
N GLY A 320 11.50 -21.97 -20.72
CA GLY A 320 10.34 -22.74 -21.14
C GLY A 320 10.38 -23.28 -22.56
N GLN A 321 11.44 -23.06 -23.35
CA GLN A 321 11.62 -23.88 -24.56
C GLN A 321 12.16 -25.28 -24.25
N THR A 322 12.64 -25.53 -23.01
CA THR A 322 13.21 -26.82 -22.60
C THR A 322 12.62 -27.40 -21.32
N ALA A 323 11.75 -26.67 -20.59
CA ALA A 323 11.11 -27.16 -19.36
C ALA A 323 9.81 -27.94 -19.65
N LEU A 324 9.79 -29.24 -19.34
CA LEU A 324 8.64 -30.17 -19.40
C LEU A 324 7.53 -29.85 -18.36
N GLY A 325 7.42 -28.59 -17.93
CA GLY A 325 6.45 -28.13 -16.95
C GLY A 325 7.04 -27.55 -15.66
N LEU A 326 6.25 -26.73 -14.98
CA LEU A 326 6.47 -26.22 -13.64
C LEU A 326 5.50 -26.90 -12.68
N ARG A 327 6.00 -27.63 -11.69
CA ARG A 327 5.18 -28.11 -10.58
C ARG A 327 5.04 -27.01 -9.54
N VAL A 328 3.81 -26.63 -9.22
CA VAL A 328 3.50 -25.63 -8.20
C VAL A 328 2.79 -26.30 -7.05
N VAL A 329 3.37 -26.21 -5.86
CA VAL A 329 2.74 -26.61 -4.60
C VAL A 329 2.47 -25.36 -3.77
N GLY A 330 1.20 -25.05 -3.51
CA GLY A 330 0.80 -23.84 -2.78
C GLY A 330 0.30 -24.17 -1.39
N VAL A 331 0.73 -23.41 -0.37
CA VAL A 331 0.15 -23.45 0.98
C VAL A 331 -0.47 -22.08 1.30
N PHE A 332 -1.69 -22.10 1.84
CA PHE A 332 -2.39 -20.89 2.28
C PHE A 332 -2.25 -20.68 3.78
N LYS A 333 -1.98 -19.43 4.15
CA LYS A 333 -2.16 -18.91 5.51
C LYS A 333 -3.14 -17.75 5.44
N SER A 334 -4.36 -17.97 5.93
CA SER A 334 -5.28 -16.86 6.25
C SER A 334 -4.77 -16.15 7.51
N ILE A 335 -4.85 -14.82 7.52
CA ILE A 335 -4.49 -14.00 8.69
C ILE A 335 -5.53 -14.18 9.81
N TYR A 336 -6.78 -14.48 9.45
CA TYR A 336 -7.93 -14.47 10.37
C TYR A 336 -8.29 -15.84 10.96
N GLY A 337 -7.47 -16.87 10.72
CA GLY A 337 -7.73 -18.22 11.22
C GLY A 337 -7.33 -19.30 10.22
N TYR A 338 -6.68 -20.34 10.73
CA TYR A 338 -5.97 -21.39 9.99
C TYR A 338 -6.86 -22.16 9.00
N THR A 339 -6.81 -21.79 7.72
CA THR A 339 -7.21 -22.66 6.62
C THR A 339 -6.01 -22.97 5.74
N PHE A 340 -5.42 -24.15 5.97
CA PHE A 340 -4.42 -24.71 5.08
C PHE A 340 -5.17 -25.40 3.93
N SER A 341 -5.17 -24.78 2.77
CA SER A 341 -5.44 -25.51 1.52
C SER A 341 -4.10 -25.81 0.84
N ALA A 342 -3.99 -26.96 0.22
CA ALA A 342 -2.82 -27.33 -0.56
C ALA A 342 -3.22 -27.38 -2.03
N LEU A 343 -2.48 -26.67 -2.88
CA LEU A 343 -2.59 -26.81 -4.33
C LEU A 343 -1.44 -27.64 -4.84
N ASN A 344 -1.69 -28.50 -5.84
CA ASN A 344 -0.66 -29.18 -6.60
C ASN A 344 -1.07 -29.19 -8.08
N PHE A 345 -0.30 -28.53 -8.93
CA PHE A 345 -0.58 -28.51 -10.37
C PHE A 345 0.69 -28.33 -11.19
N THR A 346 0.61 -28.67 -12.48
CA THR A 346 1.71 -28.50 -13.43
C THR A 346 1.34 -27.50 -14.52
N LEU A 347 2.19 -26.49 -14.74
CA LEU A 347 2.09 -25.54 -15.86
C LEU A 347 3.06 -25.94 -16.97
N ASN A 348 2.58 -26.36 -18.15
CA ASN A 348 3.44 -26.71 -19.27
C ASN A 348 3.53 -25.55 -20.28
N PRO A 349 4.75 -25.12 -20.67
CA PRO A 349 4.91 -24.20 -21.79
C PRO A 349 4.57 -24.93 -23.09
N GLY A 350 3.51 -24.49 -23.77
CA GLY A 350 3.20 -24.94 -25.13
C GLY A 350 2.16 -26.06 -25.30
N GLN A 351 1.57 -26.62 -24.23
CA GLN A 351 0.47 -27.60 -24.36
C GLN A 351 -0.73 -27.33 -23.43
N GLY A 352 -0.78 -26.16 -22.79
CA GLY A 352 -1.72 -25.87 -21.71
C GLY A 352 -1.30 -26.52 -20.39
N SER A 353 -1.88 -26.06 -19.28
CA SER A 353 -1.67 -26.60 -17.93
C SER A 353 -2.32 -27.99 -17.77
N VAL A 354 -1.81 -28.87 -16.90
CA VAL A 354 -2.48 -30.12 -16.50
C VAL A 354 -2.44 -30.17 -14.98
N SER A 355 -3.61 -30.14 -14.33
CA SER A 355 -3.71 -30.19 -12.86
C SER A 355 -3.77 -31.64 -12.36
N TYR A 356 -3.04 -31.93 -11.28
CA TYR A 356 -3.05 -33.24 -10.61
C TYR A 356 -2.66 -33.05 -9.12
N PRO A 357 -3.47 -33.46 -8.11
CA PRO A 357 -4.87 -33.90 -8.15
C PRO A 357 -5.85 -32.90 -7.46
N SER A 358 -7.10 -32.92 -7.92
CA SER A 358 -8.34 -32.48 -7.22
C SER A 358 -8.60 -31.02 -6.83
N THR A 359 -7.88 -30.03 -7.34
CA THR A 359 -8.41 -28.65 -7.42
C THR A 359 -8.49 -28.25 -8.88
N SER A 360 -9.70 -27.99 -9.38
CA SER A 360 -9.93 -27.68 -10.79
C SER A 360 -9.25 -26.37 -11.18
N CYS A 361 -8.05 -26.48 -11.75
CA CYS A 361 -7.51 -25.42 -12.59
C CYS A 361 -8.46 -25.31 -13.79
N GLN A 362 -9.23 -24.23 -13.84
CA GLN A 362 -10.05 -23.94 -15.01
C GLN A 362 -9.17 -23.21 -16.03
N TYR A 363 -9.28 -23.55 -17.31
CA TYR A 363 -8.60 -22.80 -18.37
C TYR A 363 -9.36 -21.50 -18.62
N LEU A 364 -8.65 -20.40 -18.85
CA LEU A 364 -9.26 -19.10 -19.10
C LEU A 364 -10.14 -19.09 -20.38
N THR A 365 -9.97 -20.07 -21.28
CA THR A 365 -10.84 -20.27 -22.45
C THR A 365 -11.02 -21.77 -22.78
N THR A 366 -12.19 -22.15 -23.30
CA THR A 366 -12.48 -23.50 -23.83
C THR A 366 -12.05 -23.67 -25.29
N SER A 367 -11.72 -22.56 -25.96
CA SER A 367 -11.30 -22.54 -27.35
C SER A 367 -9.78 -22.37 -27.46
N GLN A 368 -9.12 -23.42 -27.92
CA GLN A 368 -7.77 -23.47 -28.47
C GLN A 368 -6.62 -23.82 -27.50
N LYS A 369 -6.29 -25.12 -27.52
CA LYS A 369 -5.00 -25.73 -27.19
C LYS A 369 -3.88 -25.20 -28.11
N SER A 370 -3.61 -23.90 -28.11
CA SER A 370 -2.46 -23.34 -28.85
C SER A 370 -1.28 -23.11 -27.90
N ASN A 371 -0.06 -23.19 -28.43
CA ASN A 371 1.21 -23.15 -27.68
C ASN A 371 1.48 -21.82 -26.93
N ASN A 372 0.51 -20.91 -26.87
CA ASN A 372 0.65 -19.53 -26.40
C ASN A 372 -0.13 -19.23 -25.10
N TYR A 373 -0.75 -20.25 -24.49
CA TYR A 373 -1.45 -20.17 -23.21
C TYR A 373 -0.81 -21.15 -22.22
N ALA A 374 -0.16 -20.63 -21.18
CA ALA A 374 0.38 -21.42 -20.08
C ALA A 374 0.06 -20.73 -18.76
N ASP A 375 -1.25 -20.58 -18.57
CA ASP A 375 -1.90 -19.96 -17.44
C ASP A 375 -2.80 -20.96 -16.72
N CYS A 376 -2.91 -20.78 -15.42
CA CYS A 376 -3.88 -21.43 -14.57
C CYS A 376 -4.49 -20.35 -13.70
N TYR A 377 -5.81 -20.20 -13.72
CA TYR A 377 -6.46 -19.27 -12.79
C TYR A 377 -7.15 -20.03 -11.67
N TRP A 378 -7.14 -19.39 -10.51
CA TRP A 378 -7.89 -19.85 -9.37
C TRP A 378 -8.73 -18.73 -8.78
N ALA A 379 -10.00 -19.05 -8.55
CA ALA A 379 -10.94 -18.21 -7.83
C ALA A 379 -10.63 -18.33 -6.33
N LEU A 380 -10.04 -17.29 -5.75
CA LEU A 380 -9.82 -17.24 -4.31
C LEU A 380 -11.02 -16.64 -3.57
N PRO A 381 -11.30 -17.09 -2.33
CA PRO A 381 -12.32 -16.51 -1.48
C PRO A 381 -12.00 -15.04 -1.10
N GLN A 382 -12.97 -14.35 -0.53
CA GLN A 382 -12.89 -12.95 -0.06
C GLN A 382 -12.10 -12.78 1.24
N THR A 383 -11.03 -13.56 1.45
CA THR A 383 -10.21 -13.46 2.64
C THR A 383 -8.78 -13.13 2.22
N PRO A 384 -8.14 -12.12 2.82
CA PRO A 384 -6.71 -11.94 2.72
C PRO A 384 -5.97 -13.24 3.04
N MET A 385 -5.13 -13.65 2.12
CA MET A 385 -4.37 -14.88 2.20
C MET A 385 -2.94 -14.63 1.78
N LEU A 386 -2.02 -15.14 2.59
CA LEU A 386 -0.67 -15.34 2.15
C LEU A 386 -0.59 -16.71 1.47
N LEU A 387 -0.29 -16.71 0.17
CA LEU A 387 0.03 -17.91 -0.57
C LEU A 387 1.55 -18.06 -0.69
N ILE A 388 2.05 -19.20 -0.24
CA ILE A 388 3.44 -19.60 -0.41
C ILE A 388 3.47 -20.69 -1.47
N ALA A 389 4.00 -20.36 -2.65
CA ALA A 389 4.08 -21.26 -3.80
C ALA A 389 5.51 -21.80 -3.95
N PHE A 390 5.64 -23.11 -3.82
CA PHE A 390 6.84 -23.87 -4.08
C PHE A 390 6.82 -24.29 -5.55
N VAL A 391 7.75 -23.79 -6.34
CA VAL A 391 7.80 -23.97 -7.79
C VAL A 391 9.04 -24.78 -8.13
N THR A 392 8.85 -25.93 -8.77
CA THR A 392 9.94 -26.80 -9.23
C THR A 392 9.85 -26.95 -10.75
N ARG A 393 10.95 -26.73 -11.47
CA ARG A 393 10.99 -27.00 -12.92
C ARG A 393 11.29 -28.47 -13.19
N ASN A 394 10.68 -29.02 -14.24
CA ASN A 394 10.88 -30.42 -14.65
C ASN A 394 12.13 -30.64 -15.54
N SER A 395 12.87 -29.60 -15.93
CA SER A 395 14.08 -29.75 -16.76
C SER A 395 15.39 -29.42 -16.03
N GLN A 396 16.45 -30.12 -16.44
CA GLN A 396 17.82 -29.92 -15.98
C GLN A 396 18.56 -28.83 -16.78
N SER A 397 17.90 -28.18 -17.75
CA SER A 397 18.51 -27.14 -18.58
C SER A 397 18.83 -25.90 -17.74
N THR A 398 20.10 -25.50 -17.72
CA THR A 398 20.67 -24.42 -16.91
C THR A 398 20.57 -23.03 -17.55
N SER A 399 19.63 -22.81 -18.48
CA SER A 399 19.55 -21.53 -19.18
C SER A 399 19.39 -20.36 -18.18
N CYS A 400 20.34 -19.43 -18.27
CA CYS A 400 20.48 -18.19 -17.50
C CYS A 400 20.37 -18.29 -15.98
N ASN A 401 21.01 -19.29 -15.35
CA ASN A 401 21.11 -19.39 -13.89
C ASN A 401 19.75 -19.41 -13.17
N THR A 402 18.69 -19.83 -13.85
CA THR A 402 17.39 -20.05 -13.22
C THR A 402 17.51 -21.23 -12.24
N PRO A 403 16.97 -21.11 -11.01
CA PRO A 403 17.09 -22.18 -10.02
C PRO A 403 16.22 -23.39 -10.41
N LEU A 404 16.54 -24.58 -9.88
CA LEU A 404 15.70 -25.78 -10.07
C LEU A 404 14.37 -25.65 -9.31
N THR A 405 14.44 -25.01 -8.16
CA THR A 405 13.35 -24.84 -7.21
C THR A 405 13.33 -23.39 -6.74
N GLN A 406 12.14 -22.85 -6.55
CA GLN A 406 11.94 -21.50 -6.06
C GLN A 406 10.74 -21.47 -5.14
N ILE A 407 10.78 -20.63 -4.10
CA ILE A 407 9.57 -20.23 -3.39
C ILE A 407 9.18 -18.84 -3.83
N ILE A 408 7.90 -18.65 -4.10
CA ILE A 408 7.30 -17.38 -4.42
C ILE A 408 6.24 -17.09 -3.37
N VAL A 409 6.28 -15.88 -2.82
CA VAL A 409 5.26 -15.38 -1.91
C VAL A 409 4.28 -14.55 -2.72
N ILE A 410 3.02 -14.97 -2.66
CA ILE A 410 1.88 -14.35 -3.35
C ILE A 410 0.97 -13.82 -2.25
N PRO A 411 1.04 -12.52 -1.96
CA PRO A 411 0.34 -11.94 -0.84
C PRO A 411 -1.02 -11.45 -1.34
N TYR A 412 -1.97 -12.38 -1.45
CA TYR A 412 -3.30 -12.11 -1.98
C TYR A 412 -4.14 -11.30 -0.99
N GLY A 413 -4.49 -10.08 -1.36
CA GLY A 413 -5.02 -9.12 -0.39
C GLY A 413 -4.01 -8.88 0.75
N MET A 414 -2.70 -8.95 0.50
CA MET A 414 -1.63 -8.72 1.49
C MET A 414 -0.35 -8.13 0.87
N LEU A 415 -0.36 -7.71 -0.40
CA LEU A 415 0.86 -7.40 -1.17
C LEU A 415 1.78 -6.44 -0.40
N PRO A 416 3.08 -6.66 -0.16
CA PRO A 416 3.91 -5.74 0.62
C PRO A 416 4.02 -4.33 0.01
N GLU A 417 3.71 -4.18 -1.27
CA GLU A 417 3.58 -2.90 -1.98
C GLU A 417 2.16 -2.30 -1.90
N TYR A 418 1.13 -3.04 -1.47
CA TYR A 418 -0.27 -2.60 -1.38
C TYR A 418 -0.94 -2.81 0.00
N TYR A 419 -0.29 -3.55 0.88
CA TYR A 419 -0.47 -3.70 2.31
C TYR A 419 0.80 -3.18 2.93
N LEU A 420 0.73 -1.89 3.26
CA LEU A 420 0.89 -1.37 4.62
C LEU A 420 2.15 -1.69 5.43
N SER A 421 3.03 -2.57 4.99
CA SER A 421 4.37 -2.66 5.52
C SER A 421 5.12 -1.44 5.01
N ASN A 422 5.35 -0.51 5.92
CA ASN A 422 6.32 0.56 5.75
C ASN A 422 6.03 1.57 4.62
N ARG A 423 4.77 1.78 4.20
CA ARG A 423 4.38 2.88 3.31
C ARG A 423 3.04 3.54 3.67
N LYS A 424 2.81 4.72 3.08
CA LYS A 424 1.52 5.43 3.13
C LYS A 424 0.69 5.07 1.90
N ILE A 425 -0.63 5.00 2.05
CA ILE A 425 -1.62 4.94 0.96
C ILE A 425 -2.33 6.29 0.91
N ILE A 426 -2.49 6.84 -0.29
CA ILE A 426 -3.10 8.16 -0.51
C ILE A 426 -4.27 8.04 -1.47
N PHE A 427 -5.45 8.52 -1.07
CA PHE A 427 -6.62 8.65 -1.94
C PHE A 427 -7.11 10.09 -1.98
N GLY A 428 -7.33 10.62 -3.18
CA GLY A 428 -7.69 12.02 -3.41
C GLY A 428 -6.49 12.95 -3.59
N TYR A 429 -6.74 14.25 -3.60
CA TYR A 429 -5.75 15.26 -3.98
C TYR A 429 -5.52 16.27 -2.86
N SER A 430 -4.27 16.71 -2.72
CA SER A 430 -3.94 17.88 -1.92
C SER A 430 -4.16 19.15 -2.72
N GLU A 431 -4.72 20.16 -2.06
CA GLU A 431 -4.86 21.50 -2.63
C GLU A 431 -3.95 22.48 -1.89
N LYS A 432 -3.17 23.23 -2.65
CA LYS A 432 -2.30 24.27 -2.09
C LYS A 432 -3.12 25.54 -1.88
N TYR A 433 -2.80 26.26 -0.80
CA TYR A 433 -3.37 27.57 -0.50
C TYR A 433 -4.89 27.58 -0.23
N THR A 434 -5.50 26.43 0.04
CA THR A 434 -6.90 26.33 0.48
C THR A 434 -6.97 26.05 1.98
N PRO A 435 -7.99 26.57 2.69
CA PRO A 435 -8.28 26.16 4.06
C PRO A 435 -8.44 24.64 4.15
N VAL A 436 -7.81 24.03 5.15
CA VAL A 436 -7.81 22.57 5.36
C VAL A 436 -8.30 22.22 6.76
N GLY A 437 -9.30 21.34 6.81
CA GLY A 437 -9.71 20.64 8.03
C GLY A 437 -9.00 19.31 8.11
N THR A 438 -8.57 18.90 9.29
CA THR A 438 -7.86 17.63 9.49
C THR A 438 -8.52 16.81 10.59
N ALA A 439 -8.74 15.54 10.30
CA ALA A 439 -9.17 14.55 11.28
C ALA A 439 -8.24 13.34 11.22
N LYS A 440 -8.01 12.71 12.38
CA LYS A 440 -7.13 11.54 12.49
C LYS A 440 -7.74 10.54 13.45
N SER A 441 -7.74 9.26 13.06
CA SER A 441 -8.21 8.16 13.89
C SER A 441 -7.26 6.96 13.78
N ILE A 442 -7.35 6.06 14.75
CA ILE A 442 -6.69 4.75 14.73
C ILE A 442 -7.72 3.72 14.24
N VAL A 443 -7.30 2.89 13.31
CA VAL A 443 -8.10 1.78 12.77
C VAL A 443 -7.24 0.52 12.71
N TYR A 444 -7.90 -0.61 12.49
CA TYR A 444 -7.24 -1.89 12.31
C TYR A 444 -7.51 -2.43 10.90
N ILE A 445 -6.49 -3.00 10.28
CA ILE A 445 -6.61 -3.81 9.07
C ILE A 445 -5.99 -5.14 9.43
N GLY A 446 -6.82 -6.16 9.64
CA GLY A 446 -6.37 -7.35 10.37
C GLY A 446 -6.10 -7.05 11.84
N ASP A 447 -4.95 -7.52 12.30
CA ASP A 447 -4.35 -7.31 13.62
C ASP A 447 -3.30 -6.18 13.63
N SER A 448 -3.09 -5.52 12.48
CA SER A 448 -2.23 -4.35 12.35
C SER A 448 -3.00 -3.04 12.59
N ALA A 449 -2.36 -2.13 13.31
CA ALA A 449 -2.87 -0.80 13.63
C ALA A 449 -2.37 0.26 12.64
N TYR A 450 -3.30 1.11 12.20
CA TYR A 450 -3.07 2.18 11.23
C TYR A 450 -3.60 3.51 11.73
N TYR A 451 -2.92 4.57 11.33
CA TYR A 451 -3.50 5.90 11.34
C TYR A 451 -4.21 6.16 10.02
N VAL A 452 -5.44 6.63 10.11
CA VAL A 452 -6.18 7.22 8.99
C VAL A 452 -6.28 8.71 9.25
N THR A 453 -5.80 9.51 8.30
CA THR A 453 -5.89 10.97 8.35
C THR A 453 -6.70 11.45 7.16
N LEU A 454 -7.77 12.18 7.42
CA LEU A 454 -8.55 12.87 6.41
C LEU A 454 -8.17 14.35 6.40
N TYR A 455 -7.73 14.84 5.25
CA TYR A 455 -7.60 16.26 4.97
C TYR A 455 -8.78 16.68 4.10
N LEU A 456 -9.55 17.66 4.56
CA LEU A 456 -10.69 18.23 3.86
C LEU A 456 -10.34 19.66 3.42
N TYR A 457 -10.18 19.86 2.13
CA TYR A 457 -9.85 21.15 1.52
C TYR A 457 -11.11 21.87 1.08
N TYR A 458 -11.23 23.15 1.42
CA TYR A 458 -12.33 24.00 0.97
C TYR A 458 -11.84 24.99 -0.08
N GLY A 459 -12.24 24.75 -1.34
CA GLY A 459 -11.95 25.60 -2.50
C GLY A 459 -13.12 26.53 -2.87
N GLY A 460 -14.20 26.56 -2.10
CA GLY A 460 -15.27 27.54 -2.29
C GLY A 460 -14.74 28.96 -2.07
N ASN A 461 -15.22 29.93 -2.85
CA ASN A 461 -14.78 31.33 -2.81
C ASN A 461 -14.80 31.88 -1.37
N VAL A 462 -13.65 31.88 -0.71
CA VAL A 462 -13.43 32.69 0.50
C VAL A 462 -12.58 33.91 0.16
N PHE A 463 -11.77 33.86 -0.90
CA PHE A 463 -10.96 35.00 -1.40
C PHE A 463 -10.61 34.85 -2.89
N GLY A 464 -11.61 34.75 -3.78
CA GLY A 464 -11.34 35.12 -5.17
C GLY A 464 -10.95 36.60 -5.20
N PRO A 465 -9.91 37.05 -5.93
CA PRO A 465 -9.74 38.47 -6.15
C PRO A 465 -11.07 38.97 -6.73
N MET A 466 -11.64 40.01 -6.13
CA MET A 466 -12.70 40.76 -6.79
C MET A 466 -12.14 41.09 -8.17
N ARG A 467 -12.68 40.43 -9.20
CA ARG A 467 -12.36 40.73 -10.59
C ARG A 467 -13.02 42.04 -10.99
#